data_AF-X1JWR3-F1
#
_entry.id   AF-X1JWR3-F1
#
_cell.length_a   1.000
_cell.length_b   1.000
_cell.length_c   1.000
_cell.angle_alpha   90.00
_cell.angle_beta   90.00
_cell.angle_gamma   90.00
#
_symmetry.space_group_name_H-M   'P 1'
#
loop_
_entity.id
_entity.type
_entity.pdbx_description
1 polymer ?
#
loop_
_entity_poly.entity_id
_entity_poly.type
_entity_poly.pdbx_seq_one_letter_code
_entity_poly.pdbx_strand_id
1 'polypeptide(L)'
;LKESQVKRIQSEKVAASDIMVASLAHELKNGMTSILNFVQYCLNSTSKEDKRATALLGAERETKRCINIVRDLLAYLRVEKEGEEAPQEVSCAVIIDRVFKALSSRIEKEGVFIIQHYPEEISKVWMKAGSIELVFSNIITNALDALEKSQKKEIHVDIQR
;
A
#
# COMPACT_ATOMS: atom_id res chain seq x y z
N LEU A 1 9.16 36.36 -18.19
CA LEU A 1 9.81 35.29 -19.00
C LEU A 1 10.85 34.48 -18.22
N LYS A 2 11.86 35.10 -17.57
CA LYS A 2 12.88 34.36 -16.77
C LYS A 2 12.29 33.54 -15.61
N GLU A 3 11.33 34.09 -14.85
CA GLU A 3 10.68 33.35 -13.75
C GLU A 3 9.88 32.12 -14.21
N SER A 4 9.25 32.21 -15.39
CA SER A 4 8.54 31.09 -16.00
C SER A 4 9.50 29.97 -16.42
N GLN A 5 10.67 30.32 -16.95
CA GLN A 5 11.71 29.33 -17.29
C GLN A 5 12.36 28.72 -16.04
N VAL A 6 12.61 29.50 -14.99
CA VAL A 6 13.14 28.98 -13.72
C VAL A 6 12.14 28.03 -13.05
N LYS A 7 10.84 28.38 -13.02
CA LYS A 7 9.79 27.46 -12.56
C LYS A 7 9.75 26.18 -13.40
N ARG A 8 9.92 26.26 -14.71
CA ARG A 8 9.89 25.09 -15.61
C ARG A 8 11.08 24.16 -15.39
N ILE A 9 12.28 24.71 -15.23
CA ILE A 9 13.49 23.94 -14.92
C ILE A 9 13.36 23.30 -13.54
N GLN A 10 12.81 24.01 -12.56
CA GLN A 10 12.57 23.47 -11.22
C GLN A 10 11.54 22.33 -11.26
N SER A 11 10.45 22.47 -12.01
CA SER A 11 9.43 21.41 -12.16
C SER A 11 9.96 20.21 -12.92
N GLU A 12 10.75 20.42 -13.98
CA GLU A 12 11.40 19.34 -14.74
C GLU A 12 12.40 18.56 -13.86
N LYS A 13 13.14 19.26 -12.98
CA LYS A 13 14.09 18.64 -12.05
C LYS A 13 13.41 17.87 -10.92
N VAL A 14 12.29 18.38 -10.40
CA VAL A 14 11.44 17.68 -9.41
C VAL A 14 10.84 16.43 -10.05
N ALA A 15 10.20 16.55 -11.21
CA ALA A 15 9.60 15.41 -11.91
C ALA A 15 10.62 14.32 -12.28
N ALA A 16 11.86 14.69 -12.66
CA ALA A 16 12.94 13.73 -12.91
C ALA A 16 13.40 13.01 -11.63
N SER A 17 13.47 13.74 -10.50
CA SER A 17 13.74 13.16 -9.18
C SER A 17 12.63 12.18 -8.77
N ASP A 18 11.38 12.51 -9.05
CA ASP A 18 10.23 11.69 -8.64
C ASP A 18 10.14 10.39 -9.45
N ILE A 19 10.41 10.43 -10.75
CA ILE A 19 10.49 9.24 -11.60
C ILE A 19 11.64 8.33 -11.13
N MET A 20 12.80 8.92 -10.80
CA MET A 20 13.93 8.16 -10.26
C MET A 20 13.60 7.51 -8.91
N VAL A 21 12.97 8.24 -7.98
CA VAL A 21 12.62 7.68 -6.67
C VAL A 21 11.54 6.60 -6.80
N ALA A 22 10.56 6.76 -7.70
CA ALA A 22 9.57 5.73 -7.96
C ALA A 22 10.19 4.46 -8.56
N SER A 23 11.12 4.59 -9.51
CA SER A 23 11.86 3.46 -10.08
C SER A 23 12.74 2.78 -9.03
N LEU A 24 13.48 3.56 -8.25
CA LEU A 24 14.33 3.06 -7.17
C LEU A 24 13.52 2.32 -6.11
N ALA A 25 12.39 2.89 -5.70
CA ALA A 25 11.51 2.24 -4.73
C ALA A 25 10.87 0.95 -5.28
N HIS A 26 10.57 0.89 -6.58
CA HIS A 26 10.13 -0.35 -7.21
C HIS A 26 11.22 -1.43 -7.20
N GLU A 27 12.46 -1.08 -7.53
CA GLU A 27 13.60 -2.00 -7.46
C GLU A 27 13.91 -2.46 -6.03
N LEU A 28 13.87 -1.53 -5.06
CA LEU A 28 14.00 -1.86 -3.64
C LEU A 28 12.90 -2.83 -3.20
N LYS A 29 11.64 -2.51 -3.48
CA LYS A 29 10.50 -3.39 -3.17
C LYS A 29 10.70 -4.78 -3.77
N ASN A 30 11.16 -4.88 -5.01
CA ASN A 30 11.42 -6.15 -5.67
C ASN A 30 12.55 -6.94 -5.00
N GLY A 31 13.69 -6.30 -4.73
CA GLY A 31 14.83 -6.93 -4.04
C GLY A 31 14.43 -7.45 -2.66
N MET A 32 13.63 -6.67 -1.93
CA MET A 32 13.16 -7.02 -0.60
C MET A 32 12.09 -8.11 -0.61
N THR A 33 11.23 -8.13 -1.63
CA THR A 33 10.28 -9.23 -1.85
C THR A 33 11.04 -10.54 -2.11
N SER A 34 12.13 -10.48 -2.89
CA SER A 34 12.99 -11.64 -3.14
C SER A 34 13.67 -12.13 -1.85
N ILE A 35 14.25 -11.23 -1.05
CA ILE A 35 14.82 -11.55 0.27
C ILE A 35 13.77 -12.20 1.17
N LEU A 36 12.57 -11.64 1.23
CA LEU A 36 11.47 -12.18 2.03
C LEU A 36 11.13 -13.60 1.62
N ASN A 37 11.04 -13.88 0.32
CA ASN A 37 10.78 -15.22 -0.20
C ASN A 37 11.88 -16.22 0.21
N PHE A 38 13.16 -15.83 0.13
CA PHE A 38 14.25 -16.69 0.58
C PHE A 38 14.21 -16.95 2.07
N VAL A 39 13.93 -15.93 2.89
CA VAL A 39 13.79 -16.09 4.34
C VAL A 39 12.63 -17.02 4.67
N GLN A 40 11.48 -16.86 4.01
CA GLN A 40 10.31 -17.73 4.19
C GLN A 40 10.58 -19.16 3.73
N TYR A 41 11.30 -19.36 2.63
CA TYR A 41 11.75 -20.68 2.18
C TYR A 41 12.65 -21.37 3.22
N CYS A 42 13.62 -20.64 3.77
CA CYS A 42 14.49 -21.14 4.83
C CYS A 42 13.69 -21.46 6.10
N LEU A 43 12.74 -20.60 6.50
CA LEU A 43 11.87 -20.84 7.66
C LEU A 43 11.04 -22.12 7.49
N ASN A 44 10.45 -22.32 6.32
CA ASN A 44 9.64 -23.51 6.03
C ASN A 44 10.47 -24.81 6.07
N SER A 45 11.79 -24.72 5.87
CA SER A 45 12.72 -25.85 5.89
C SER A 45 13.47 -26.00 7.22
N THR A 46 13.18 -25.15 8.21
CA THR A 46 13.89 -25.10 9.50
C THR A 46 12.96 -25.55 10.63
N SER A 47 13.41 -26.50 11.45
CA SER A 47 12.66 -26.92 12.65
C SER A 47 12.53 -25.76 13.64
N LYS A 48 11.43 -25.72 14.40
CA LYS A 48 11.21 -24.72 15.48
C LYS A 48 12.26 -24.79 16.58
N GLU A 49 12.91 -25.93 16.76
CA GLU A 49 13.96 -26.16 17.77
C GLU A 49 15.35 -25.74 17.26
N ASP A 50 15.48 -25.44 15.96
CA ASP A 50 16.72 -24.98 15.37
C ASP A 50 17.04 -23.55 15.86
N LYS A 51 18.26 -23.34 16.35
CA LYS A 51 18.73 -22.04 16.84
C LYS A 51 18.66 -20.94 15.77
N ARG A 52 18.67 -21.30 14.48
CA ARG A 52 18.55 -20.38 13.35
C ARG A 52 17.12 -19.87 13.15
N ALA A 53 16.10 -20.57 13.65
CA ALA A 53 14.69 -20.18 13.47
C ALA A 53 14.42 -18.77 14.01
N THR A 54 14.96 -18.44 15.19
CA THR A 54 14.82 -17.10 15.79
C THR A 54 15.45 -16.02 14.93
N ALA A 55 16.64 -16.28 14.36
CA ALA A 55 17.31 -15.32 13.49
C ALA A 55 16.54 -15.11 12.17
N LEU A 56 16.02 -16.19 11.58
CA LEU A 56 15.21 -16.14 10.36
C LEU A 56 13.88 -15.41 10.58
N LEU A 57 13.20 -15.62 11.72
CA LEU A 57 12.00 -14.86 12.08
C LEU A 57 12.31 -13.36 12.26
N GLY A 58 13.48 -13.03 12.82
CA GLY A 58 13.97 -11.66 12.88
C GLY A 58 14.17 -11.05 11.49
N ALA A 59 14.86 -11.77 10.60
CA ALA A 59 15.08 -11.34 9.23
C ALA A 59 13.77 -11.14 8.45
N GLU A 60 12.78 -12.04 8.63
CA GLU A 60 11.46 -11.92 8.01
C GLU A 60 10.77 -10.62 8.45
N ARG A 61 10.75 -10.37 9.76
CA ARG A 61 10.12 -9.18 10.35
C ARG A 61 10.77 -7.89 9.84
N GLU A 62 12.09 -7.81 9.84
CA GLU A 62 12.78 -6.60 9.38
C GLU A 62 12.62 -6.39 7.86
N THR A 63 12.59 -7.47 7.06
CA THR A 63 12.33 -7.36 5.62
C THR A 63 10.91 -6.85 5.35
N LYS A 64 9.90 -7.39 6.05
CA LYS A 64 8.52 -6.88 5.99
C LYS A 64 8.44 -5.40 6.39
N ARG A 65 9.13 -5.00 7.48
CA ARG A 65 9.16 -3.59 7.92
C ARG A 65 9.72 -2.68 6.83
N CYS A 66 10.84 -3.05 6.24
CA CYS A 66 11.45 -2.20 5.21
C CYS A 66 10.55 -2.14 3.95
N ILE A 67 9.86 -3.22 3.57
CA ILE A 67 8.90 -3.19 2.44
C ILE A 67 7.80 -2.16 2.72
N ASN A 68 7.32 -2.11 3.97
CA ASN A 68 6.31 -1.14 4.37
C ASN A 68 6.85 0.31 4.31
N ILE A 69 8.07 0.57 4.76
CA ILE A 69 8.72 1.90 4.64
C ILE A 69 8.80 2.36 3.18
N VAL A 70 9.23 1.47 2.27
CA VAL A 70 9.32 1.79 0.83
C VAL A 70 7.93 2.04 0.24
N ARG A 71 6.92 1.30 0.69
CA ARG A 71 5.52 1.51 0.28
C ARG A 71 5.01 2.88 0.74
N ASP A 72 5.27 3.25 1.99
CA ASP A 72 4.84 4.54 2.56
C ASP A 72 5.52 5.71 1.83
N LEU A 73 6.81 5.58 1.50
CA LEU A 73 7.53 6.55 0.69
C LEU A 73 6.91 6.70 -0.71
N LEU A 74 6.58 5.58 -1.37
CA LEU A 74 5.90 5.61 -2.67
C LEU A 74 4.52 6.26 -2.61
N ALA A 75 3.76 6.00 -1.54
CA ALA A 75 2.45 6.61 -1.34
C ALA A 75 2.58 8.12 -1.16
N TYR A 76 3.55 8.57 -0.36
CA TYR A 76 3.84 10.00 -0.16
C TYR A 76 4.16 10.71 -1.49
N LEU A 77 5.05 10.15 -2.30
CA LEU A 77 5.44 10.73 -3.59
C LEU A 77 4.30 10.73 -4.62
N ARG A 78 3.42 9.74 -4.57
CA ARG A 78 2.23 9.70 -5.45
C ARG A 78 1.20 10.77 -5.06
N VAL A 79 1.01 11.02 -3.77
CA VAL A 79 0.11 12.08 -3.29
C VAL A 79 0.58 13.46 -3.76
N GLU A 80 1.90 13.73 -3.81
CA GLU A 80 2.42 14.97 -4.39
C GLU A 80 2.09 15.11 -5.89
N LYS A 81 2.12 14.01 -6.65
CA LYS A 81 1.81 13.99 -8.09
C LYS A 81 0.30 14.08 -8.38
N GLU A 82 -0.53 13.40 -7.60
CA GLU A 82 -2.00 13.56 -7.63
C GLU A 82 -2.46 14.89 -7.01
N GLY A 83 -1.54 15.67 -6.43
CA GLY A 83 -1.68 17.10 -6.21
C GLY A 83 -2.25 17.84 -7.44
N GLU A 84 -2.02 17.33 -8.64
CA GLU A 84 -2.54 17.85 -9.91
C GLU A 84 -3.88 17.23 -10.37
N GLU A 85 -4.36 16.14 -9.74
CA GLU A 85 -5.68 15.57 -10.04
C GLU A 85 -6.76 16.59 -9.66
N ALA A 86 -7.59 16.97 -10.64
CA ALA A 86 -8.77 17.78 -10.36
C ALA A 86 -9.73 16.97 -9.47
N PRO A 87 -10.25 17.55 -8.37
CA PRO A 87 -11.29 16.89 -7.59
C PRO A 87 -12.45 16.49 -8.50
N GLN A 88 -12.98 15.30 -8.27
CA GLN A 88 -14.14 14.77 -8.96
C GLN A 88 -15.20 14.36 -7.96
N GLU A 89 -16.47 14.43 -8.35
CA GLU A 89 -17.58 14.00 -7.53
C GLU A 89 -17.70 12.47 -7.59
N VAL A 90 -17.25 11.80 -6.54
CA VAL A 90 -17.22 10.33 -6.44
C VAL A 90 -17.65 9.88 -5.04
N SER A 91 -18.25 8.69 -4.95
CA SER A 91 -18.61 8.07 -3.67
C SER A 91 -17.44 7.28 -3.10
N CYS A 92 -17.25 7.34 -1.78
CA CYS A 92 -16.24 6.55 -1.08
C CYS A 92 -16.39 5.05 -1.31
N ALA A 93 -17.62 4.52 -1.44
CA ALA A 93 -17.84 3.09 -1.72
C ALA A 93 -17.16 2.65 -3.02
N VAL A 94 -17.25 3.45 -4.07
CA VAL A 94 -16.62 3.14 -5.37
C VAL A 94 -15.11 3.02 -5.23
N ILE A 95 -14.49 3.86 -4.41
CA ILE A 95 -13.04 3.82 -4.18
C ILE A 95 -12.66 2.60 -3.35
N ILE A 96 -13.42 2.33 -2.28
CA ILE A 96 -13.20 1.16 -1.43
C ILE A 96 -13.32 -0.15 -2.24
N ASP A 97 -14.33 -0.26 -3.11
CA ASP A 97 -14.50 -1.41 -4.00
C ASP A 97 -13.31 -1.62 -4.94
N ARG A 98 -12.73 -0.52 -5.48
CA ARG A 98 -11.50 -0.61 -6.30
C ARG A 98 -10.33 -1.16 -5.51
N VAL A 99 -10.16 -0.70 -4.27
CA VAL A 99 -9.09 -1.18 -3.38
C VAL A 99 -9.27 -2.66 -3.06
N PHE A 100 -10.49 -3.09 -2.70
CA PHE A 100 -10.76 -4.51 -2.45
C PHE A 100 -10.55 -5.36 -3.69
N LYS A 101 -10.95 -4.89 -4.87
CA LYS A 101 -10.68 -5.59 -6.13
C LYS A 101 -9.17 -5.73 -6.39
N ALA A 102 -8.40 -4.67 -6.16
CA ALA A 102 -6.94 -4.69 -6.31
C ALA A 102 -6.25 -5.64 -5.32
N LEU A 103 -6.82 -5.83 -4.13
CA LEU A 103 -6.29 -6.71 -3.07
C LEU A 103 -6.95 -8.09 -3.02
N SER A 104 -7.91 -8.39 -3.91
CA SER A 104 -8.71 -9.63 -3.92
C SER A 104 -7.89 -10.90 -3.77
N SER A 105 -6.85 -11.08 -4.61
CA SER A 105 -5.97 -12.25 -4.55
C SER A 105 -5.30 -12.44 -3.19
N ARG A 106 -4.92 -11.33 -2.54
CA ARG A 106 -4.31 -11.36 -1.20
C ARG A 106 -5.35 -11.72 -0.13
N ILE A 107 -6.52 -11.08 -0.19
CA ILE A 107 -7.65 -11.32 0.73
C ILE A 107 -8.06 -12.80 0.69
N GLU A 108 -8.21 -13.36 -0.52
CA GLU A 108 -8.52 -14.78 -0.73
C GLU A 108 -7.44 -15.70 -0.17
N LYS A 109 -6.16 -15.44 -0.51
CA LYS A 109 -5.03 -16.24 -0.05
C LYS A 109 -4.92 -16.26 1.48
N GLU A 110 -5.18 -15.13 2.13
CA GLU A 110 -5.08 -15.01 3.59
C GLU A 110 -6.35 -15.45 4.32
N GLY A 111 -7.45 -15.74 3.60
CA GLY A 111 -8.72 -16.18 4.17
C GLY A 111 -9.41 -15.11 5.00
N VAL A 112 -9.33 -13.85 4.57
CA VAL A 112 -9.91 -12.70 5.29
C VAL A 112 -11.34 -12.45 4.81
N PHE A 113 -12.29 -12.39 5.73
CA PHE A 113 -13.68 -12.03 5.46
C PHE A 113 -13.85 -10.51 5.48
N ILE A 114 -14.40 -9.97 4.39
CA ILE A 114 -14.71 -8.54 4.28
C ILE A 114 -16.20 -8.35 4.57
N ILE A 115 -16.51 -7.51 5.57
CA ILE A 115 -17.86 -7.17 5.98
C ILE A 115 -18.07 -5.69 5.69
N GLN A 116 -19.01 -5.40 4.80
CA GLN A 116 -19.27 -4.05 4.30
C GLN A 116 -20.64 -3.59 4.79
N HIS A 117 -20.67 -2.48 5.51
CA HIS A 117 -21.87 -1.88 6.06
C HIS A 117 -21.96 -0.43 5.60
N TYR A 118 -22.58 -0.23 4.46
CA TYR A 118 -22.87 1.11 3.99
C TYR A 118 -24.14 1.14 3.15
N PRO A 119 -24.86 2.28 3.10
CA PRO A 119 -26.10 2.42 2.33
C PRO A 119 -25.86 2.15 0.83
N GLU A 120 -26.88 1.67 0.11
CA GLU A 120 -26.82 1.57 -1.36
C GLU A 120 -26.56 2.92 -2.02
N GLU A 121 -27.13 3.99 -1.45
CA GLU A 121 -26.91 5.36 -1.89
C GLU A 121 -26.03 6.12 -0.91
N ILE A 122 -24.73 6.17 -1.22
CA ILE A 122 -23.78 7.03 -0.51
C ILE A 122 -23.59 8.32 -1.30
N SER A 123 -23.68 9.45 -0.58
CA SER A 123 -23.41 10.78 -1.12
C SER A 123 -22.05 10.81 -1.82
N LYS A 124 -22.04 11.32 -3.05
CA LYS A 124 -20.77 11.64 -3.70
C LYS A 124 -20.19 12.90 -3.05
N VAL A 125 -18.87 12.95 -2.95
CA VAL A 125 -18.16 14.13 -2.47
C VAL A 125 -17.05 14.49 -3.43
N TRP A 126 -16.72 15.78 -3.48
CA TRP A 126 -15.61 16.27 -4.28
C TRP A 126 -14.29 15.86 -3.64
N MET A 127 -13.57 14.96 -4.28
CA MET A 127 -12.29 14.47 -3.79
C MET A 127 -11.35 14.12 -4.95
N LYS A 128 -10.06 14.01 -4.64
CA LYS A 128 -9.06 13.45 -5.55
C LYS A 128 -9.08 11.94 -5.39
N ALA A 129 -9.70 11.25 -6.34
CA ALA A 129 -10.05 9.84 -6.18
C ALA A 129 -8.80 8.98 -6.00
N GLY A 130 -7.72 9.27 -6.74
CA GLY A 130 -6.45 8.53 -6.61
C GLY A 130 -5.86 8.66 -5.21
N SER A 131 -5.92 9.86 -4.63
CA SER A 131 -5.27 10.12 -3.33
C SER A 131 -6.02 9.42 -2.20
N ILE A 132 -7.35 9.38 -2.29
CA ILE A 132 -8.18 8.62 -1.35
C ILE A 132 -8.02 7.10 -1.57
N GLU A 133 -7.85 6.64 -2.81
CA GLU A 133 -7.56 5.23 -3.12
C GLU A 133 -6.23 4.78 -2.48
N LEU A 134 -5.19 5.62 -2.53
CA LEU A 134 -3.91 5.37 -1.84
C LEU A 134 -4.07 5.26 -0.33
N VAL A 135 -4.84 6.18 0.28
CA VAL A 135 -5.10 6.15 1.73
C VAL A 135 -5.80 4.85 2.12
N PHE A 136 -6.89 4.49 1.44
CA PHE A 136 -7.61 3.25 1.73
C PHE A 136 -6.78 2.01 1.46
N SER A 137 -5.97 1.98 0.40
CA SER A 137 -5.05 0.89 0.10
C SER A 137 -4.04 0.66 1.22
N ASN A 138 -3.47 1.73 1.78
CA ASN A 138 -2.55 1.63 2.92
C ASN A 138 -3.25 1.12 4.18
N ILE A 139 -4.45 1.64 4.49
CA ILE A 139 -5.21 1.21 5.67
C ILE A 139 -5.59 -0.27 5.57
N ILE A 140 -6.16 -0.70 4.43
CA ILE A 140 -6.58 -2.08 4.22
C ILE A 140 -5.37 -3.02 4.20
N THR A 141 -4.26 -2.61 3.58
CA THR A 141 -3.01 -3.39 3.61
C THR A 141 -2.50 -3.58 5.04
N ASN A 142 -2.52 -2.53 5.85
CA ASN A 142 -2.11 -2.61 7.25
C ASN A 142 -3.05 -3.50 8.08
N ALA A 143 -4.35 -3.49 7.78
CA ALA A 143 -5.32 -4.39 8.40
C ALA A 143 -5.02 -5.86 8.04
N LEU A 144 -4.73 -6.16 6.77
CA LEU A 144 -4.33 -7.51 6.33
C LEU A 144 -3.05 -7.97 7.04
N ASP A 145 -2.02 -7.11 7.09
CA ASP A 145 -0.77 -7.40 7.80
C ASP A 145 -1.03 -7.73 9.28
N ALA A 146 -1.92 -6.97 9.96
CA ALA A 146 -2.27 -7.21 11.35
C ALA A 146 -3.05 -8.53 11.58
N LEU A 147 -3.82 -8.96 10.58
CA LEU A 147 -4.62 -10.20 10.64
C LEU A 147 -3.82 -11.47 10.34
N GLU A 148 -2.57 -11.39 9.89
CA GLU A 148 -1.74 -12.54 9.47
C GLU A 148 -1.69 -13.64 10.54
N LYS A 149 -1.65 -13.27 11.83
CA LYS A 149 -1.60 -14.19 12.98
C LYS A 149 -2.89 -14.24 13.82
N SER A 150 -3.97 -13.59 13.35
CA SER A 150 -5.24 -13.58 14.07
C SER A 150 -6.02 -14.89 13.85
N GLN A 151 -6.69 -15.37 14.90
CA GLN A 151 -7.64 -16.49 14.78
C GLN A 151 -8.90 -16.09 14.01
N LYS A 152 -9.32 -14.82 14.16
CA LYS A 152 -10.49 -14.25 13.50
C LYS A 152 -10.02 -13.21 12.49
N LYS A 153 -10.24 -13.50 11.20
CA LYS A 153 -9.78 -12.67 10.08
C LYS A 153 -10.95 -11.96 9.43
N GLU A 154 -11.35 -10.85 10.03
CA GLU A 154 -12.44 -10.01 9.52
C GLU A 154 -11.98 -8.56 9.40
N ILE A 155 -12.37 -7.91 8.30
CA ILE A 155 -12.27 -6.46 8.13
C ILE A 155 -13.69 -5.93 7.98
N HIS A 156 -14.06 -5.00 8.86
CA HIS A 156 -15.36 -4.33 8.84
C HIS A 156 -15.18 -2.92 8.28
N VAL A 157 -16.01 -2.55 7.30
CA VAL A 157 -16.02 -1.22 6.70
C VAL A 157 -17.40 -0.62 6.84
N ASP A 158 -17.51 0.41 7.66
CA ASP A 158 -18.73 1.16 7.89
C ASP A 158 -18.63 2.55 7.25
N ILE A 159 -19.60 2.93 6.39
CA ILE A 159 -19.73 4.31 5.89
C ILE A 159 -21.04 4.89 6.40
N GLN A 160 -20.93 6.00 7.11
CA GLN A 160 -22.06 6.79 7.60
C GLN A 160 -22.35 7.96 6.66
N ARG A 161 -23.62 8.37 6.62
CA ARG A 161 -24.16 9.39 5.72
C ARG A 161 -23.80 10.81 6.14
#